data_AF-A0A5K1A6Z7-F1
#
_entry.id   AF-A0A5K1A6Z7-F1
#
_cell.length_a   1.000
_cell.length_b   1.000
_cell.length_c   1.000
_cell.angle_alpha   90.00
_cell.angle_beta   90.00
_cell.angle_gamma   90.00
#
_symmetry.space_group_name_H-M   'P 1'
#
loop_
_entity.id
_entity.type
_entity.pdbx_description
1 polymer ?
#
loop_
_entity_poly.entity_id
_entity_poly.type
_entity_poly.pdbx_seq_one_letter_code
_entity_poly.pdbx_strand_id
1 'polypeptide(L)' 'SKLHTYDDVVERVARHIGLQEPSKIRLTSHNCYSQQPKPQPIKYRGVEHLSDMLVHYNQ' A
#
# COMPACT_ATOMS: atom_id res chain seq x y z
N SER A 1 -8.67 8.92 -4.95
CA SER A 1 -7.94 10.15 -4.60
C SER A 1 -6.54 9.80 -4.12
N LYS A 2 -5.56 10.69 -4.34
CA LYS A 2 -4.20 10.56 -3.77
C LYS A 2 -4.18 10.67 -2.24
N LEU A 3 -5.23 11.27 -1.65
CA LEU A 3 -5.40 11.48 -0.22
C LEU A 3 -5.98 10.26 0.53
N HIS A 4 -6.14 9.11 -0.14
CA HIS A 4 -6.63 7.91 0.54
C HIS A 4 -5.66 7.47 1.63
N THR A 5 -6.16 7.15 2.81
CA THR A 5 -5.36 6.61 3.91
C THR A 5 -4.97 5.15 3.69
N TYR A 6 -4.10 4.60 4.55
CA TYR A 6 -3.78 3.16 4.54
C TYR A 6 -5.05 2.30 4.60
N ASP A 7 -5.98 2.65 5.50
CA ASP A 7 -7.22 1.92 5.72
C ASP A 7 -8.14 2.01 4.48
N ASP A 8 -8.26 3.19 3.88
CA ASP A 8 -9.04 3.39 2.65
C ASP A 8 -8.53 2.55 1.48
N VAL A 9 -7.21 2.33 1.40
CA VAL A 9 -6.58 1.54 0.35
C VAL A 9 -6.87 0.06 0.58
N VAL A 10 -6.59 -0.47 1.78
CA VAL A 10 -6.82 -1.90 2.07
C VAL A 10 -8.30 -2.27 2.00
N GLU A 11 -9.22 -1.40 2.45
CA GLU A 11 -10.67 -1.62 2.35
C GLU A 11 -11.11 -1.77 0.90
N ARG A 12 -10.67 -0.85 0.03
CA ARG A 12 -11.04 -0.90 -1.40
C ARG A 12 -10.43 -2.09 -2.12
N VAL A 13 -9.19 -2.45 -1.82
CA VAL A 13 -8.55 -3.63 -2.39
C VAL A 13 -9.26 -4.89 -1.93
N ALA A 14 -9.58 -5.01 -0.64
CA ALA A 14 -10.30 -6.15 -0.06
C ALA A 14 -11.64 -6.36 -0.77
N ARG A 15 -12.43 -5.29 -0.91
CA ARG A 15 -13.69 -5.33 -1.67
C ARG A 15 -13.52 -5.75 -3.12
N HIS A 16 -12.46 -5.30 -3.79
CA HIS A 16 -12.21 -5.62 -5.20
C HIS A 16 -11.85 -7.08 -5.41
N ILE A 17 -11.15 -7.70 -4.46
CA ILE A 17 -10.74 -9.11 -4.54
C ILE A 17 -11.68 -10.07 -3.79
N GLY A 18 -12.79 -9.58 -3.24
CA GLY A 18 -13.76 -10.39 -2.49
C GLY A 18 -13.26 -10.85 -1.11
N LEU A 19 -12.27 -10.15 -0.53
CA LEU A 19 -11.74 -10.46 0.79
C LEU A 19 -12.56 -9.77 1.88
N GLN A 20 -13.05 -10.53 2.86
CA GLN A 20 -13.92 -10.04 3.94
C GLN A 20 -13.20 -9.18 4.97
N GLU A 21 -11.92 -9.47 5.24
CA GLU A 21 -11.14 -8.83 6.30
C GLU A 21 -9.97 -8.05 5.70
N PRO A 22 -10.07 -6.72 5.57
CA PRO A 22 -8.99 -5.88 5.03
C PRO A 22 -7.69 -5.96 5.82
N SER A 23 -7.75 -6.28 7.12
CA SER A 23 -6.59 -6.46 8.00
C SER A 23 -5.65 -7.59 7.56
N LYS A 24 -6.12 -8.50 6.70
CA LYS A 24 -5.30 -9.57 6.10
C LYS A 24 -4.43 -9.07 4.95
N ILE A 25 -4.62 -7.84 4.48
CA ILE A 25 -3.81 -7.23 3.42
C ILE A 25 -2.61 -6.52 4.03
N ARG A 26 -1.42 -6.84 3.53
CA ARG A 26 -0.17 -6.18 3.88
C ARG A 26 0.45 -5.52 2.65
N LEU A 27 0.57 -4.20 2.67
CA LEU A 27 1.08 -3.43 1.55
C LEU A 27 2.62 -3.37 1.58
N THR A 28 3.23 -3.39 0.40
CA THR A 28 4.65 -3.08 0.19
C THR A 28 4.78 -2.18 -1.02
N SER A 29 5.75 -1.26 -0.99
CA SER A 29 5.99 -0.33 -2.09
C SER A 29 6.60 -1.05 -3.29
N HIS A 30 6.35 -0.50 -4.47
CA HIS A 30 6.95 -0.96 -5.72
C HIS A 30 8.43 -0.55 -5.82
N ASN A 31 9.29 -1.45 -6.33
CA ASN A 31 10.65 -1.10 -6.75
C ASN A 31 10.66 -0.88 -8.27
N CYS A 32 10.82 0.37 -8.71
CA CYS A 32 10.82 0.74 -10.13
C CYS A 32 12.03 0.23 -10.92
N TYR A 33 13.12 -0.18 -10.25
CA TYR A 33 14.30 -0.70 -10.92
C TYR A 33 14.18 -2.20 -11.20
N SER A 34 13.77 -2.99 -10.21
CA SER A 34 13.65 -4.44 -10.35
C SER A 34 12.27 -4.90 -10.81
N GLN A 35 11.29 -4.00 -10.84
CA GLN A 35 9.88 -4.30 -11.04
C GLN A 35 9.30 -5.32 -10.04
N GLN A 36 9.93 -5.45 -8.87
CA GLN A 36 9.50 -6.33 -7.78
C GLN A 36 9.00 -5.53 -6.57
N PRO A 37 8.19 -6.14 -5.69
CA PRO A 37 7.84 -5.51 -4.43
C PRO A 37 9.10 -5.31 -3.55
N LYS A 38 9.15 -4.20 -2.80
CA LYS A 38 10.22 -4.02 -1.81
C LYS A 38 10.10 -5.09 -0.71
N PRO A 39 11.21 -5.61 -0.16
CA PRO A 39 11.16 -6.64 0.88
C PRO A 39 10.47 -6.17 2.16
N GLN A 40 10.61 -4.87 2.49
CA GLN A 40 10.06 -4.30 3.70
C GLN A 40 8.61 -3.83 3.46
N PRO A 41 7.63 -4.38 4.17
CA PRO A 41 6.26 -3.91 4.07
C PRO A 41 6.12 -2.51 4.67
N ILE A 42 5.14 -1.77 4.17
CA ILE A 42 4.69 -0.53 4.79
C ILE A 42 4.09 -0.90 6.15
N LYS A 43 4.55 -0.24 7.23
CA LYS A 43 3.98 -0.46 8.57
C LYS A 43 2.49 -0.10 8.55
N TYR A 44 1.68 -0.78 9.36
CA TYR A 44 0.24 -0.48 9.47
C TYR A 44 0.05 0.99 9.86
N ARG A 45 -0.64 1.75 9.00
CA ARG A 45 -0.80 3.22 9.11
C ARG A 45 0.53 4.00 9.27
N GLY A 46 1.64 3.42 8.79
CA GLY A 46 2.97 4.02 8.87
C GLY A 46 3.22 5.16 7.90
N VAL A 47 2.30 5.36 6.95
CA VAL A 47 2.25 6.50 6.02
C VAL A 47 0.82 7.02 5.96
N GLU A 48 0.67 8.31 5.74
CA GLU A 48 -0.62 8.99 5.88
C GLU A 48 -1.50 8.82 4.65
N HIS A 49 -0.93 9.00 3.45
CA HIS A 49 -1.69 8.99 2.21
C HIS A 49 -1.14 8.02 1.17
N LEU A 50 -2.00 7.65 0.23
CA LEU A 50 -1.65 6.83 -0.94
C LEU A 50 -0.54 7.50 -1.76
N SER A 51 -0.49 8.83 -1.83
CA SER A 51 0.65 9.54 -2.42
C SER A 51 1.97 9.10 -1.80
N ASP A 52 2.04 8.99 -0.48
CA ASP A 52 3.25 8.62 0.27
C ASP A 52 3.62 7.15 0.06
N MET A 53 2.62 6.27 -0.06
CA MET A 53 2.81 4.83 -0.37
C MET A 53 3.43 4.62 -1.76
N LEU A 54 3.12 5.53 -2.69
CA LEU A 54 3.57 5.50 -4.08
C LEU A 54 4.85 6.32 -4.32
N VAL A 55 5.40 7.00 -3.30
CA VAL A 55 6.66 7.74 -3.47
C VAL A 55 7.79 6.76 -3.75
N HIS A 56 8.47 6.99 -4.87
CA HIS A 56 9.72 6.37 -5.20
C HIS A 56 10.85 7.24 -4.64
N TYR A 57 11.38 6.89 -3.47
CA TYR A 57 12.67 7.42 -3.05
C TYR A 57 13.75 6.80 -3.94
N ASN A 58 14.29 7.58 -4.87
CA ASN A 58 15.62 7.33 -5.43
C ASN A 58 16.61 7.54 -4.28
N GLN A 59 16.98 6.46 -3.59
CA GLN A 59 18.25 6.44 -2.87
C GLN A 59 19.37 6.10 -3.84
#